data_AF-A0A1G2KWV7-F1
#
_entry.id   AF-A0A1G2KWV7-F1
#
_cell.length_a   1.000
_cell.length_b   1.000
_cell.length_c   1.000
_cell.angle_alpha   90.00
_cell.angle_beta   90.00
_cell.angle_gamma   90.00
#
_symmetry.space_group_name_H-M   'P 1'
#
loop_
_entity.id
_entity.type
_entity.pdbx_description
1 polymer ?
#
loop_
_entity_poly.entity_id
_entity_poly.type
_entity_poly.pdbx_seq_one_letter_code
_entity_poly.pdbx_strand_id
1 'polypeptide(L)' 'MDFLIALVRVMYLPMLFWTLLMLGVLGLGVSLYTHRMSYVLLALLLAFPLNLVVIVVYLLFIAKFR' A
#
# COMPACT_ATOMS: atom_id res chain seq x y z
N MET A 1 -1.84 -9.36 23.91
CA MET A 1 -2.25 -8.35 22.92
C MET A 1 -1.04 -7.81 22.17
N ASP A 2 0.07 -7.52 22.85
CA ASP A 2 1.29 -6.93 22.25
C ASP A 2 1.96 -7.78 21.17
N PHE A 3 1.97 -9.12 21.33
CA PHE A 3 2.51 -10.03 20.32
C PHE A 3 1.71 -10.00 19.01
N LEU A 4 0.38 -9.87 19.12
CA LEU A 4 -0.53 -9.87 17.98
C LEU A 4 -0.41 -8.55 17.21
N ILE A 5 -0.25 -7.43 17.92
CA ILE A 5 0.04 -6.12 17.32
C ILE A 5 1.41 -6.10 16.64
N ALA A 6 2.44 -6.68 17.29
CA ALA A 6 3.77 -6.79 16.70
C ALA A 6 3.77 -7.65 15.44
N LEU A 7 3.07 -8.79 15.45
CA LEU A 7 2.93 -9.67 14.29
C LEU A 7 2.23 -8.96 13.13
N VAL A 8 1.12 -8.27 13.39
CA VAL A 8 0.41 -7.48 12.39
C VAL A 8 1.33 -6.38 11.83
N ARG A 9 2.06 -5.66 12.68
CA ARG A 9 3.00 -4.62 12.20
C ARG A 9 4.09 -5.20 11.29
N VAL A 10 4.66 -6.35 11.65
CA VAL A 10 5.71 -7.00 10.87
C VAL A 10 5.19 -7.57 9.55
N MET A 11 3.93 -8.02 9.50
CA MET A 11 3.34 -8.52 8.25
C MET A 11 2.84 -7.40 7.32
N TYR A 12 2.24 -6.35 7.87
CA TYR A 12 1.54 -5.33 7.07
C TYR A 12 2.45 -4.19 6.59
N LEU A 13 3.47 -3.82 7.36
CA LEU A 13 4.37 -2.71 7.02
C LEU A 13 5.23 -3.02 5.76
N PRO A 14 5.74 -4.25 5.56
CA PRO A 14 6.37 -4.63 4.30
C PRO A 14 5.37 -4.63 3.14
N MET A 15 4.14 -5.09 3.38
CA MET A 15 3.10 -5.21 2.35
C MET A 15 2.78 -3.85 1.71
N LEU A 16 2.69 -2.78 2.52
CA LEU A 16 2.50 -1.40 2.05
C LEU A 16 3.64 -0.91 1.15
N PHE A 17 4.88 -1.29 1.48
CA PHE A 17 6.04 -0.92 0.69
C PHE A 17 6.07 -1.70 -0.63
N TRP A 18 5.79 -3.00 -0.58
CA TRP A 18 5.72 -3.87 -1.75
C TRP A 18 4.62 -3.46 -2.73
N THR A 19 3.43 -3.07 -2.25
CA THR A 19 2.34 -2.59 -3.12
C THR A 19 2.70 -1.28 -3.84
N LEU A 20 3.30 -0.32 -3.13
CA LEU A 20 3.80 0.92 -3.74
C LEU A 20 4.86 0.64 -4.80
N LEU A 21 5.79 -0.26 -4.51
CA LEU A 21 6.87 -0.61 -5.42
C LEU A 21 6.33 -1.34 -6.66
N MET A 22 5.44 -2.33 -6.49
CA MET A 22 4.81 -3.04 -7.61
C MET A 22 3.99 -2.11 -8.50
N LEU A 23 3.13 -1.28 -7.91
CA LEU A 23 2.31 -0.33 -8.66
C LEU A 23 3.16 0.75 -9.32
N GLY A 24 4.23 1.21 -8.66
CA GLY A 24 5.20 2.13 -9.23
C GLY A 24 5.90 1.53 -10.46
N VAL A 25 6.40 0.30 -10.35
CA VAL A 25 7.06 -0.41 -11.47
C VAL A 25 6.09 -0.66 -12.61
N LEU A 26 4.86 -1.11 -12.33
CA LEU A 26 3.82 -1.30 -13.35
C LEU A 26 3.44 0.02 -14.03
N GLY A 27 3.23 1.08 -13.24
CA GLY A 27 2.92 2.42 -13.75
C GLY A 27 4.03 2.98 -14.63
N LEU A 28 5.30 2.78 -14.23
CA LEU A 28 6.47 3.17 -15.02
C LEU A 28 6.58 2.34 -16.31
N GLY A 29 6.40 1.03 -16.23
CA GLY A 29 6.45 0.15 -17.41
C GLY A 29 5.37 0.50 -18.44
N VAL A 30 4.13 0.71 -17.99
CA VAL A 30 3.02 1.12 -18.86
C VAL A 30 3.24 2.53 -19.42
N SER A 31 3.76 3.46 -18.61
CA SER A 31 4.08 4.82 -19.05
C SER A 31 5.15 4.84 -20.14
N LEU A 32 6.21 4.05 -19.99
CA LEU A 32 7.28 3.91 -20.99
C LEU A 32 6.75 3.31 -22.30
N TYR A 33 5.87 2.32 -22.22
CA TYR A 33 5.26 1.68 -23.38
C TYR A 33 4.28 2.61 -24.14
N THR A 34 3.50 3.40 -23.41
CA THR A 34 2.45 4.26 -23.98
C THR A 34 2.90 5.71 -24.23
N HIS A 35 4.13 6.06 -23.82
CA HIS A 35 4.66 7.42 -23.79
C HIS A 35 3.77 8.43 -23.03
N ARG A 36 2.97 7.95 -22.06
CA ARG A 36 2.03 8.79 -21.30
C ARG A 36 2.33 8.73 -19.81
N MET A 37 2.87 9.83 -19.29
CA MET A 37 3.16 10.01 -17.86
C MET A 37 1.92 9.94 -16.96
N SER A 38 0.72 10.12 -17.51
CA SER A 38 -0.53 10.01 -16.76
C SER A 38 -0.72 8.64 -16.11
N TYR A 39 -0.14 7.57 -16.67
CA TYR A 39 -0.24 6.22 -16.09
C TYR A 39 0.59 6.04 -14.81
N VAL A 40 1.70 6.76 -14.67
CA VAL A 40 2.47 6.79 -13.42
C VAL A 40 1.64 7.44 -12.31
N LEU A 41 1.04 8.59 -12.63
CA LEU A 41 0.13 9.31 -11.74
C LEU A 41 -1.07 8.43 -11.35
N LEU A 42 -1.69 7.74 -12.31
CA LEU A 42 -2.81 6.84 -12.07
C LEU A 42 -2.43 5.66 -11.15
N ALA A 43 -1.24 5.08 -11.35
CA ALA A 43 -0.74 3.99 -10.50
C ALA A 43 -0.50 4.46 -9.06
N LEU A 44 0.05 5.66 -8.88
CA LEU A 44 0.20 6.30 -7.56
C LEU A 44 -1.16 6.60 -6.91
N LEU A 45 -2.11 7.11 -7.70
CA LEU A 45 -3.47 7.41 -7.26
C LEU A 45 -4.24 6.15 -6.84
N LEU A 46 -3.95 5.00 -7.45
CA LEU A 46 -4.51 3.70 -7.07
C LEU A 46 -3.82 3.09 -5.84
N ALA A 47 -2.51 3.32 -5.68
CA ALA A 47 -1.76 2.82 -4.52
C ALA A 47 -2.21 3.49 -3.21
N PHE A 48 -2.55 4.79 -3.25
CA PHE A 48 -2.95 5.56 -2.07
C PHE A 48 -4.20 5.01 -1.35
N PRO A 49 -5.37 4.82 -2.00
CA PRO A 49 -6.56 4.30 -1.34
C PRO A 49 -6.37 2.86 -0.84
N LEU A 50 -5.60 2.04 -1.58
CA LEU A 50 -5.29 0.67 -1.17
C LEU A 50 -4.53 0.66 0.16
N ASN A 51 -3.50 1.50 0.26
CA ASN A 51 -2.71 1.65 1.48
C ASN A 51 -3.49 2.31 2.62
N LEU A 52 -4.38 3.27 2.30
CA LEU A 52 -5.25 3.93 3.27
C LEU A 52 -6.18 2.92 3.94
N VAL A 53 -6.84 2.04 3.16
CA VAL A 53 -7.73 1.00 3.69
C VAL A 53 -6.98 0.09 4.66
N VAL A 54 -5.76 -0.33 4.29
CA VAL A 54 -4.91 -1.16 5.16
C VAL A 54 -4.57 -0.46 6.47
N ILE A 55 -4.20 0.82 6.42
CA ILE A 55 -3.90 1.62 7.63
C ILE A 55 -5.14 1.79 8.50
N VAL A 56 -6.30 2.07 7.90
CA VAL A 56 -7.57 2.21 8.65
C VAL A 56 -7.95 0.89 9.32
N VAL A 57 -7.86 -0.24 8.63
CA VAL A 57 -8.09 -1.57 9.21
C VAL A 57 -7.13 -1.84 10.35
N TYR A 58 -5.85 -1.49 10.19
CA TYR A 58 -4.84 -1.61 11.26
C TYR A 58 -5.19 -0.76 12.49
N LEU A 59 -5.61 0.49 12.29
CA LEU A 59 -6.02 1.39 13.37
C LEU A 59 -7.28 0.88 14.08
N LEU A 60 -8.27 0.38 13.34
CA LEU A 60 -9.48 -0.23 13.90
C LEU A 60 -9.14 -1.48 14.72
N PHE A 61 -8.18 -2.29 14.26
CA PHE A 61 -7.72 -3.46 15.00
C PHE A 61 -7.06 -3.04 16.32
N ILE A 62 -6.17 -2.05 16.30
CA ILE A 62 -5.57 -1.52 17.53
C ILE A 62 -6.63 -0.93 18.47
N ALA A 63 -7.58 -0.16 17.94
CA ALA A 63 -8.63 0.48 18.75
C ALA A 63 -9.57 -0.54 19.39
N LYS A 64 -9.84 -1.66 18.72
CA LYS A 64 -10.72 -2.73 19.21
C LYS A 64 -10.05 -3.67 20.22
N PHE A 65 -8.74 -3.87 20.11
CA PHE A 65 -7.99 -4.84 20.92
C PHE A 65 -7.03 -4.19 21.95
N ARG A 66 -7.07 -2.85 22.07
CA ARG A 66 -6.64 -2.13 23.28
C ARG A 66 -7.65 -2.34 24.40
#